data_AF-A0A699SYS1-F1
#
_entry.id   AF-A0A699SYS1-F1
#
_cell.length_a   1.000
_cell.length_b   1.000
_cell.length_c   1.000
_cell.angle_alpha   90.00
_cell.angle_beta   90.00
_cell.angle_gamma   90.00
#
_symmetry.space_group_name_H-M   'P 1'
#
loop_
_entity.id
_entity.type
_entity.pdbx_description
1 polymer ?
#
loop_
_entity_poly.entity_id
_entity_poly.type
_entity_poly.pdbx_seq_one_letter_code
_entity_poly.pdbx_strand_id
1 'polypeptide(L)' 'MRETDPMDKLARIYLKEVITRHGIPVSVISDRDPRFASKFWRSLQNAL' A
#
# COMPACT_ATOMS: atom_id res chain seq x y z
N MET A 1 5.18 19.45 -12.27
CA MET A 1 5.48 18.27 -11.44
C MET A 1 4.27 17.37 -11.47
N ARG A 2 4.39 16.08 -11.80
CA ARG A 2 3.27 15.15 -11.59
C ARG A 2 3.08 15.07 -10.08
N GLU A 3 2.00 15.65 -9.56
CA GLU A 3 1.58 15.38 -8.19
C GLU A 3 1.33 13.87 -8.12
N THR A 4 2.24 13.16 -7.43
CA THR A 4 2.08 11.73 -7.17
C THR A 4 0.77 11.55 -6.41
N ASP A 5 -0.11 10.67 -6.88
CA ASP A 5 -1.40 10.42 -6.24
C ASP A 5 -1.15 10.12 -4.73
N PRO A 6 -1.95 10.68 -3.80
CA PRO A 6 -1.76 10.45 -2.37
C PRO A 6 -1.63 8.97 -1.99
N MET A 7 -2.30 8.09 -2.73
CA MET A 7 -2.28 6.65 -2.52
C MET A 7 -0.98 5.99 -3.02
N ASP A 8 -0.38 6.49 -4.10
CA ASP A 8 0.94 6.04 -4.56
C ASP A 8 2.03 6.39 -3.54
N LYS A 9 1.92 7.56 -2.90
CA LYS A 9 2.83 7.93 -1.80
C LYS A 9 2.68 6.98 -0.62
N LEU A 10 1.46 6.65 -0.23
CA LEU A 10 1.20 5.70 0.85
C LEU A 10 1.72 4.29 0.52
N ALA A 11 1.50 3.81 -0.70
CA ALA A 11 1.99 2.51 -1.16
C ALA A 11 3.52 2.41 -1.03
N ARG A 12 4.24 3.46 -1.43
CA ARG A 12 5.70 3.55 -1.28
C ARG A 12 6.14 3.54 0.18
N ILE A 13 5.42 4.22 1.06
CA ILE A 13 5.71 4.21 2.50
C ILE A 13 5.51 2.80 3.07
N TYR A 14 4.42 2.13 2.71
CA TYR A 14 4.16 0.75 3.16
C TYR A 14 5.25 -0.22 2.70
N LEU A 15 5.65 -0.16 1.42
CA LEU A 15 6.77 -0.95 0.89
C LEU A 15 8.05 -0.71 1.67
N LYS A 16 8.40 0.56 1.89
CA LYS A 16 9.62 0.94 2.58
C LYS A 16 9.62 0.52 4.05
N GLU A 17 8.55 0.79 4.78
CA GLU A 17 8.54 0.64 6.24
C GLU A 17 8.08 -0.74 6.70
N VAL A 18 7.16 -1.39 5.98
CA VAL A 18 6.63 -2.70 6.36
C VAL A 18 7.38 -3.81 5.64
N ILE A 19 7.39 -3.79 4.30
CA ILE A 19 7.95 -4.90 3.52
C ILE A 19 9.47 -5.01 3.68
N THR A 20 10.21 -3.89 3.68
CA THR A 20 11.66 -3.94 3.92
C THR A 20 12.02 -4.51 5.30
N ARG A 21 11.21 -4.24 6.33
CA ARG A 21 11.50 -4.65 7.71
C ARG A 21 11.02 -6.04 8.06
N HIS A 22 9.89 -6.46 7.48
CA HIS A 22 9.19 -7.68 7.87
C HIS A 22 9.10 -8.72 6.74
N GLY A 23 9.57 -8.38 5.54
CA GLY A 23 9.38 -9.18 4.34
C GLY A 23 8.00 -9.01 3.73
N ILE A 24 7.78 -9.70 2.61
CA ILE A 24 6.49 -9.68 1.91
C ILE A 24 5.51 -10.58 2.68
N PRO A 25 4.40 -10.06 3.21
CA PRO A 25 3.40 -10.89 3.86
C PRO A 25 2.69 -11.78 2.84
N VAL A 26 2.42 -13.04 3.22
CA VAL A 26 1.64 -13.97 2.38
C VAL A 26 0.16 -13.58 2.32
N SER A 27 -0.36 -12.96 3.38
CA SER A 27 -1.74 -12.46 3.42
C SER A 27 -1.86 -11.24 4.34
N VAL A 28 -2.83 -10.36 4.03
CA VAL A 28 -3.23 -9.25 4.89
C VAL A 28 -4.72 -9.41 5.20
N ILE A 29 -5.07 -9.51 6.48
CA ILE A 29 -6.45 -9.59 6.94
C ILE A 29 -6.91 -8.17 7.28
N SER A 30 -7.99 -7.72 6.63
CA SER A 30 -8.63 -6.44 6.86
C SER A 30 -9.91 -6.62 7.67
N ASP A 31 -10.22 -5.64 8.52
CA ASP A 31 -11.50 -5.47 9.20
C ASP A 31 -12.65 -5.02 8.26
N ARG A 32 -12.37 -4.89 6.95
CA ARG A 32 -13.28 -4.42 5.90
C ARG A 32 -13.69 -2.97 6.03
N ASP A 33 -12.89 -2.15 6.71
CA ASP A 33 -13.08 -0.71 6.67
C ASP A 33 -13.02 -0.20 5.22
N PRO A 34 -13.93 0.67 4.76
CA PRO A 34 -13.90 1.22 3.39
C PRO A 34 -12.58 1.92 3.04
N ARG A 35 -11.85 2.45 4.03
CA ARG A 35 -10.48 2.99 3.88
C ARG A 35 -9.48 1.91 3.48
N PHE A 36 -9.73 0.67 3.91
CA PHE A 36 -9.00 -0.52 3.52
C PHE A 36 -9.48 -1.13 2.20
N ALA A 37 -10.67 -0.77 1.69
CA ALA A 37 -11.09 -1.08 0.31
C ALA A 37 -10.71 0.02 -0.69
N SER A 38 -9.74 0.86 -0.34
CA SER A 38 -9.38 2.05 -1.12
C SER A 38 -8.44 1.75 -2.29
N LYS A 39 -8.25 2.77 -3.15
CA LYS A 39 -7.29 2.78 -4.26
C LYS A 39 -5.86 2.40 -3.83
N PHE A 40 -5.56 2.44 -2.53
CA PHE A 40 -4.27 2.06 -1.95
C PHE A 40 -3.83 0.67 -2.37
N TRP A 41 -4.68 -0.36 -2.27
CA TRP A 41 -4.26 -1.72 -2.64
C TRP A 41 -3.93 -1.85 -4.11
N ARG A 42 -4.65 -1.11 -4.98
CA ARG A 42 -4.33 -1.06 -6.41
C ARG A 42 -2.98 -0.38 -6.65
N SER A 43 -2.72 0.76 -5.99
CA SER A 43 -1.42 1.44 -6.05
C SER A 43 -0.29 0.58 -5.49
N LEU A 44 -0.52 -0.14 -4.39
CA LEU A 44 0.45 -1.06 -3.79
C LEU A 44 0.75 -2.23 -4.73
N GLN A 45 -0.27 -2.85 -5.32
CA GLN A 45 -0.10 -3.93 -6.29
C GLN A 45 0.65 -3.47 -7.55
N ASN A 46 0.46 -2.22 -7.98
CA ASN A 46 1.19 -1.64 -9.11
C ASN A 46 2.65 -1.25 -8.77
N ALA A 47 2.97 -1.10 -7.48
CA ALA A 47 4.28 -0.67 -6.99
C ALA A 47 5.16 -1.84 -6.51
N LEU A 48 4.57 -3.02 -6.33
CA LEU A 48 5.25 -4.31 -6.17
C LEU A 48 5.78 -4.80 -7.52
#